data_AF-A0A4Q2WTL5-F1
#
_entry.id   AF-A0A4Q2WTL5-F1
#
_cell.length_a   1.000
_cell.length_b   1.000
_cell.length_c   1.000
_cell.angle_alpha   90.00
_cell.angle_beta   90.00
_cell.angle_gamma   90.00
#
_symmetry.space_group_name_H-M   'P 1'
#
loop_
_entity.id
_entity.type
_entity.pdbx_description
1 polymer ?
#
loop_
_entity_poly.entity_id
_entity_poly.type
_entity_poly.pdbx_seq_one_letter_code
_entity_poly.pdbx_strand_id
1 'polypeptide(L)'
;MPESIGKCDTTFGRMARRDRQRGVAKGALIAIVLGLALVGAAAWWFLMRPAQVATAPGTGATATAPTDASAPDAAATTAAPAADSLSVNDLYREARTAMSENRMVAPPGRNALEYYLAILARQPDDTGATDALRELFPFATGSAEDQINSGDFDEADRIMTLLAKADPSNYTLTILRSKLDSKRRQAERELAQKEQQEAAAAAAAARAQAAPAAAGTTAAADETAPAASTAAPATTPAPVASTTPPPAATPPPAPAPEPVGETRDARVVTPPRPSYPPNAVRNRQNGWVEVEFTVTESGSVQNVRVVSSEPPRVFDREAIRAVQQAKFEARLERGQPVSSTLRRRIEFKLGS
;
A
#
# COMPACT_ATOMS: atom_id res chain seq x y z
N MET A 1 60.24 -6.02 -46.95
CA MET A 1 59.69 -6.80 -45.82
C MET A 1 59.43 -5.80 -44.68
N PRO A 2 58.30 -5.86 -43.96
CA PRO A 2 56.94 -5.71 -44.49
C PRO A 2 56.05 -4.74 -43.66
N GLU A 3 54.87 -4.43 -44.24
CA GLU A 3 53.50 -4.34 -43.62
C GLU A 3 53.13 -3.27 -42.55
N SER A 4 51.88 -2.80 -42.44
CA SER A 4 50.70 -2.71 -43.32
C SER A 4 49.59 -1.97 -42.55
N ILE A 5 49.05 -0.91 -43.17
CA ILE A 5 47.62 -0.60 -43.40
C ILE A 5 46.63 -0.62 -42.22
N GLY A 6 45.99 0.54 -42.04
CA GLY A 6 44.89 0.79 -41.12
C GLY A 6 43.58 0.05 -41.42
N LYS A 7 42.78 -0.13 -40.37
CA LYS A 7 41.43 -0.68 -40.42
C LYS A 7 40.41 0.45 -40.49
N CYS A 8 39.78 0.58 -41.65
CA CYS A 8 38.53 1.30 -41.85
C CYS A 8 37.33 0.37 -41.58
N ASP A 9 36.27 0.99 -41.06
CA ASP A 9 34.84 0.75 -41.26
C ASP A 9 34.31 -0.67 -41.52
N THR A 10 33.43 -1.11 -40.63
CA THR A 10 32.45 -2.17 -40.91
C THR A 10 31.10 -1.75 -40.36
N THR A 11 30.43 -0.82 -41.06
CA THR A 11 29.09 -0.33 -40.69
C THR A 11 28.15 -0.31 -41.89
N PHE A 12 28.06 -1.37 -42.71
CA PHE A 12 26.96 -1.47 -43.69
C PHE A 12 26.67 -2.94 -44.01
N GLY A 13 25.62 -3.51 -43.39
CA GLY A 13 25.25 -4.90 -43.67
C GLY A 13 24.01 -5.47 -42.99
N ARG A 14 23.18 -4.69 -42.28
CA ARG A 14 22.02 -5.25 -41.55
C ARG A 14 20.66 -4.58 -41.78
N MET A 15 20.53 -3.69 -42.77
CA MET A 15 19.31 -2.89 -43.00
C MET A 15 18.40 -3.33 -44.16
N ALA A 16 18.51 -4.55 -44.70
CA ALA A 16 17.73 -4.97 -45.88
C ALA A 16 16.83 -6.22 -45.71
N ARG A 17 16.55 -6.67 -44.48
CA ARG A 17 15.72 -7.89 -44.25
C ARG A 17 14.59 -7.73 -43.22
N ARG A 18 14.01 -6.53 -43.02
CA ARG A 18 12.93 -6.34 -42.02
C ARG A 18 11.54 -6.02 -42.57
N ASP A 19 11.39 -5.68 -43.84
CA ASP A 19 10.09 -5.22 -44.35
C ASP A 19 9.14 -6.32 -44.85
N ARG A 20 9.58 -7.59 -44.93
CA ARG A 20 8.72 -8.67 -45.45
C ARG A 20 7.93 -9.47 -44.41
N GLN A 21 8.08 -9.21 -43.11
CA GLN A 21 7.39 -9.97 -42.05
C GLN A 21 6.12 -9.31 -41.47
N ARG A 22 5.77 -8.09 -41.88
CA ARG A 22 4.63 -7.35 -41.30
C ARG A 22 3.25 -7.77 -41.81
N GLY A 23 3.17 -8.59 -42.86
CA GLY A 23 1.91 -9.00 -43.50
C GLY A 23 1.22 -10.21 -42.89
N VAL A 24 1.97 -11.20 -42.36
CA VAL A 24 1.40 -12.50 -41.95
C VAL A 24 0.96 -12.51 -40.48
N ALA A 25 1.62 -11.74 -39.60
CA ALA A 25 1.31 -11.74 -38.16
C ALA A 25 -0.05 -11.12 -37.81
N LYS A 26 -0.60 -10.24 -38.65
CA LYS A 26 -1.89 -9.58 -38.39
C LYS A 26 -3.10 -10.51 -38.64
N GLY A 27 -2.98 -11.47 -39.56
CA GLY A 27 -4.07 -12.43 -39.84
C GLY A 27 -4.23 -13.50 -38.75
N ALA A 28 -3.13 -13.97 -38.17
CA ALA A 28 -3.17 -15.02 -37.14
C ALA A 28 -3.72 -14.53 -35.79
N LEU A 29 -3.52 -13.26 -35.43
CA LEU A 29 -4.00 -12.69 -34.17
C LEU A 29 -5.52 -12.47 -34.16
N ILE A 30 -6.12 -12.12 -35.31
CA ILE A 30 -7.57 -11.92 -35.44
C ILE A 30 -8.33 -13.26 -35.32
N ALA A 31 -7.77 -14.35 -35.85
CA ALA A 31 -8.37 -15.68 -35.74
C ALA A 31 -8.38 -16.24 -34.31
N ILE A 32 -7.33 -15.97 -33.52
CA ILE A 32 -7.22 -16.43 -32.12
C ILE A 32 -8.19 -15.70 -31.20
N VAL A 33 -8.39 -14.38 -31.41
CA VAL A 33 -9.33 -13.59 -30.61
C VAL A 33 -10.78 -13.99 -30.89
N LEU A 34 -11.13 -14.29 -32.16
CA LEU A 34 -12.46 -14.80 -32.52
C LEU A 34 -12.72 -16.21 -31.97
N GLY A 35 -11.70 -17.07 -31.90
CA GLY A 35 -11.79 -18.41 -31.31
C GLY A 35 -12.06 -18.38 -29.80
N LEU A 36 -11.37 -17.51 -29.05
CA LEU A 36 -11.56 -17.40 -27.59
C LEU A 36 -12.90 -16.75 -27.20
N ALA A 37 -13.42 -15.83 -28.03
CA ALA A 37 -14.73 -15.22 -27.79
C ALA A 37 -15.91 -16.21 -27.94
N LEU A 38 -15.80 -17.19 -28.85
CA LEU A 38 -16.85 -18.22 -29.04
C LEU A 38 -16.90 -19.25 -27.90
N VAL A 39 -15.77 -19.57 -27.27
CA VAL A 39 -15.72 -20.50 -26.13
C VAL A 39 -16.28 -19.87 -24.86
N GLY A 40 -16.04 -18.57 -24.63
CA GLY A 40 -16.58 -17.83 -23.49
C GLY A 40 -18.11 -17.69 -23.53
N ALA A 41 -18.69 -17.48 -24.71
CA ALA A 41 -20.14 -17.38 -24.89
C ALA A 41 -20.87 -18.72 -24.66
N ALA A 42 -20.27 -19.85 -25.04
CA ALA A 42 -20.85 -21.17 -24.80
C ALA A 42 -20.82 -21.57 -23.31
N ALA A 43 -19.76 -21.20 -22.58
CA ALA A 43 -19.64 -21.47 -21.15
C ALA A 43 -20.61 -20.64 -20.29
N TRP A 44 -20.82 -19.36 -20.64
CA TRP A 44 -21.83 -18.51 -19.99
C TRP A 44 -23.25 -19.04 -20.26
N TRP A 45 -23.56 -19.44 -21.50
CA TRP A 45 -24.89 -19.92 -21.86
C TRP A 45 -25.27 -21.26 -21.21
N PHE A 46 -24.29 -22.12 -20.91
CA PHE A 46 -24.53 -23.40 -20.23
C PHE A 46 -24.72 -23.25 -18.71
N LEU A 47 -24.12 -22.23 -18.09
CA LEU A 47 -24.31 -21.92 -16.66
C LEU A 47 -25.61 -21.14 -16.35
N MET A 48 -26.19 -20.43 -17.33
CA MET A 48 -27.43 -19.66 -17.14
C MET A 48 -28.73 -20.40 -17.50
N ARG A 49 -28.71 -21.74 -17.59
CA ARG A 49 -29.95 -22.52 -17.79
C ARG A 49 -30.72 -22.64 -16.47
N PRO A 50 -31.96 -22.12 -16.35
CA PRO A 50 -32.80 -22.43 -15.19
C PRO A 50 -33.16 -23.92 -15.22
N ALA A 51 -33.06 -24.57 -14.06
CA ALA A 51 -33.48 -25.96 -13.89
C ALA A 51 -34.96 -26.07 -14.29
N GLN A 52 -35.22 -26.77 -15.40
CA GLN A 52 -36.55 -27.13 -15.82
C GLN A 52 -37.09 -28.13 -14.79
N VAL A 53 -38.02 -27.67 -13.95
CA VAL A 53 -38.80 -28.53 -13.06
C VAL A 53 -39.67 -29.41 -13.96
N ALA A 54 -39.27 -30.68 -14.10
CA ALA A 54 -40.06 -31.69 -14.76
C ALA A 54 -41.30 -31.99 -13.91
N THR A 55 -42.45 -31.49 -14.34
CA THR A 55 -43.75 -32.04 -13.97
C THR A 55 -43.99 -33.25 -14.86
N ALA A 56 -44.09 -34.44 -14.25
CA ALA A 56 -44.58 -35.64 -14.92
C ALA A 56 -46.03 -35.90 -14.47
N PRO A 57 -46.95 -36.26 -15.39
CA PRO A 57 -48.30 -36.65 -15.03
C PRO A 57 -48.33 -38.13 -14.59
N GLY A 58 -49.23 -38.44 -13.67
CA GLY A 58 -49.45 -39.81 -13.22
C GLY A 58 -50.07 -40.69 -14.31
N THR A 59 -49.77 -41.99 -14.25
CA THR A 59 -50.71 -43.09 -14.50
C THR A 59 -50.15 -44.32 -13.78
N GLY A 60 -50.98 -44.96 -12.96
CA GLY A 60 -50.56 -46.05 -12.09
C GLY A 60 -50.40 -47.40 -12.81
N ALA A 61 -49.73 -48.33 -12.12
CA ALA A 61 -50.12 -49.73 -12.01
C ALA A 61 -49.12 -50.47 -11.09
N THR A 62 -49.65 -50.90 -9.94
CA THR A 62 -49.45 -52.19 -9.25
C THR A 62 -48.08 -52.88 -9.30
N ALA A 63 -47.48 -53.14 -8.12
CA ALA A 63 -47.35 -54.48 -7.53
C ALA A 63 -46.11 -54.66 -6.61
N THR A 64 -46.39 -54.96 -5.33
CA THR A 64 -45.68 -55.88 -4.40
C THR A 64 -44.26 -55.56 -3.88
N ALA A 65 -44.22 -55.01 -2.65
CA ALA A 65 -43.56 -55.52 -1.41
C ALA A 65 -42.05 -55.89 -1.41
N PRO A 66 -41.40 -56.12 -0.23
CA PRO A 66 -40.43 -55.17 0.33
C PRO A 66 -39.03 -55.79 0.62
N THR A 67 -38.15 -54.93 1.17
CA THR A 67 -37.00 -55.27 2.05
C THR A 67 -35.60 -55.21 1.43
N ASP A 68 -34.76 -54.48 2.17
CA ASP A 68 -33.29 -54.40 2.20
C ASP A 68 -32.53 -53.83 0.99
N ALA A 69 -32.04 -52.60 1.15
CA ALA A 69 -30.63 -52.37 1.49
C ALA A 69 -30.34 -50.86 1.45
N SER A 70 -30.20 -50.26 2.63
CA SER A 70 -29.55 -48.96 2.79
C SER A 70 -28.06 -49.09 2.48
N ALA A 71 -27.59 -48.42 1.44
CA ALA A 71 -26.22 -47.89 1.33
C ALA A 71 -26.19 -46.79 0.25
N PRO A 72 -25.32 -45.78 0.39
CA PRO A 72 -25.76 -44.40 0.42
C PRO A 72 -25.44 -43.63 -0.86
N ASP A 73 -26.36 -42.75 -1.26
CA ASP A 73 -26.01 -41.58 -2.07
C ASP A 73 -26.30 -40.33 -1.23
N ALA A 74 -25.27 -39.92 -0.51
CA ALA A 74 -25.15 -38.59 0.05
C ALA A 74 -23.65 -38.36 0.20
N ALA A 75 -23.07 -37.66 -0.78
CA ALA A 75 -21.88 -36.86 -0.53
C ALA A 75 -22.26 -35.77 0.47
N ALA A 76 -22.39 -36.18 1.74
CA ALA A 76 -22.36 -35.30 2.87
C ALA A 76 -20.97 -34.66 2.85
N THR A 77 -20.94 -33.33 2.70
CA THR A 77 -20.01 -32.54 3.50
C THR A 77 -20.26 -32.98 4.94
N THR A 78 -19.52 -33.96 5.42
CA THR A 78 -19.51 -34.32 6.84
C THR A 78 -18.85 -33.14 7.54
N ALA A 79 -19.69 -32.18 7.95
CA ALA A 79 -19.37 -31.23 8.99
C ALA A 79 -18.95 -32.06 10.19
N ALA A 80 -17.63 -32.14 10.42
CA ALA A 80 -17.09 -32.67 11.66
C ALA A 80 -17.82 -31.99 12.82
N PRO A 81 -18.06 -32.72 13.92
CA PRO A 81 -18.87 -32.22 15.01
C PRO A 81 -18.30 -30.89 15.49
N ALA A 82 -19.16 -29.86 15.52
CA ALA A 82 -18.79 -28.58 16.11
C ALA A 82 -18.33 -28.81 17.56
N ALA A 83 -17.25 -28.15 17.97
CA ALA A 83 -16.67 -28.26 19.31
C ALA A 83 -17.72 -28.23 20.43
N ASP A 84 -18.82 -27.50 20.23
CA ASP A 84 -19.95 -27.39 21.16
C ASP A 84 -20.64 -28.70 21.52
N SER A 85 -20.52 -29.76 20.71
CA SER A 85 -21.21 -31.05 20.91
C SER A 85 -20.36 -32.15 21.54
N LEU A 86 -19.03 -32.00 21.56
CA LEU A 86 -18.11 -33.03 22.05
C LEU A 86 -18.15 -33.11 23.58
N SER A 87 -17.78 -34.24 24.19
CA SER A 87 -17.55 -34.28 25.64
C SER A 87 -16.27 -33.52 26.02
N VAL A 88 -16.07 -33.15 27.29
CA VAL A 88 -14.83 -32.48 27.73
C VAL A 88 -13.59 -33.35 27.47
N ASN A 89 -13.69 -34.67 27.69
CA ASN A 89 -12.59 -35.59 27.38
C ASN A 89 -12.29 -35.66 25.88
N ASP A 90 -13.31 -35.60 25.03
CA ASP A 90 -13.12 -35.59 23.57
C ASP A 90 -12.56 -34.26 23.09
N LEU A 91 -12.97 -33.14 23.69
CA LEU A 91 -12.38 -31.83 23.42
C LEU A 91 -10.87 -31.82 23.71
N TYR A 92 -10.42 -32.41 24.83
CA TYR A 92 -8.99 -32.54 25.11
C TYR A 92 -8.25 -33.37 24.07
N ARG A 93 -8.87 -34.45 23.60
CA ARG A 93 -8.31 -35.33 22.58
C ARG A 93 -8.16 -34.58 21.26
N GLU A 94 -9.22 -33.92 20.80
CA GLU A 94 -9.23 -33.13 19.58
C GLU A 94 -8.29 -31.93 19.64
N ALA A 95 -8.18 -31.27 20.79
CA ALA A 95 -7.23 -30.17 20.98
C ALA A 95 -5.78 -30.62 20.79
N ARG A 96 -5.40 -31.77 21.38
CA ARG A 96 -4.06 -32.35 21.20
C ARG A 96 -3.81 -32.78 19.76
N THR A 97 -4.79 -33.41 19.11
CA THR A 97 -4.71 -33.76 17.68
C THR A 97 -4.49 -32.50 16.84
N ALA A 98 -5.29 -31.45 17.05
CA ALA A 98 -5.17 -30.18 16.35
C ALA A 98 -3.78 -29.54 16.55
N MET A 99 -3.21 -29.56 17.76
CA MET A 99 -1.84 -29.09 18.00
C MET A 99 -0.79 -29.92 17.25
N SER A 100 -0.91 -31.24 17.26
CA SER A 100 0.02 -32.13 16.54
C SER A 100 -0.02 -31.93 15.02
N GLU A 101 -1.17 -31.51 14.50
CA GLU A 101 -1.39 -31.18 13.09
C GLU A 101 -1.12 -29.70 12.78
N ASN A 102 -0.55 -28.95 13.74
CA ASN A 102 -0.24 -27.52 13.60
C ASN A 102 -1.47 -26.64 13.29
N ARG A 103 -2.66 -27.06 13.74
CA ARG A 103 -3.94 -26.33 13.67
C ARG A 103 -4.19 -25.60 14.99
N MET A 104 -3.41 -24.56 15.28
CA MET A 104 -3.52 -23.84 16.56
C MET A 104 -4.70 -22.86 16.60
N VAL A 105 -4.86 -22.01 15.59
CA VAL A 105 -5.97 -21.03 15.49
C VAL A 105 -6.83 -21.18 14.24
N ALA A 106 -6.29 -21.81 13.20
CA ALA A 106 -6.96 -22.05 11.94
C ALA A 106 -6.89 -23.55 11.61
N PRO A 107 -7.87 -24.10 10.87
CA PRO A 107 -9.08 -23.46 10.35
C PRO A 107 -10.15 -23.22 11.45
N PRO A 108 -11.17 -22.38 11.19
CA PRO A 108 -12.23 -22.11 12.17
C PRO A 108 -12.99 -23.36 12.57
N GLY A 109 -13.33 -23.47 13.86
CA GLY A 109 -14.10 -24.59 14.43
C GLY A 109 -13.36 -25.92 14.53
N ARG A 110 -12.10 -26.01 14.08
CA ARG A 110 -11.27 -27.24 14.12
C ARG A 110 -9.82 -26.91 14.47
N ASN A 111 -9.62 -26.16 15.53
CA ASN A 111 -8.30 -25.76 16.01
C ASN A 111 -8.19 -25.88 17.52
N ALA A 112 -6.95 -25.98 17.99
CA ALA A 112 -6.65 -26.20 19.40
C ALA A 112 -7.22 -25.09 20.31
N LEU A 113 -7.09 -23.82 19.90
CA LEU A 113 -7.54 -22.68 20.69
C LEU A 113 -9.05 -22.75 20.97
N GLU A 114 -9.87 -23.01 19.95
CA GLU A 114 -11.32 -23.11 20.09
C GLU A 114 -11.74 -24.31 20.94
N TYR A 115 -11.05 -25.46 20.82
CA TYR A 115 -11.35 -26.61 21.68
C TYR A 115 -11.06 -26.33 23.16
N TYR A 116 -9.95 -25.66 23.49
CA TYR A 116 -9.64 -25.29 24.87
C TYR A 116 -10.58 -24.20 25.41
N LEU A 117 -10.98 -23.24 24.58
CA LEU A 117 -12.02 -22.28 24.95
C LEU A 117 -13.38 -22.96 25.22
N ALA A 118 -13.73 -23.99 24.43
CA ALA A 118 -14.95 -24.76 24.64
C ALA A 118 -14.91 -25.59 25.95
N ILE A 119 -13.72 -26.06 26.37
CA ILE A 119 -13.53 -26.68 27.68
C ILE A 119 -13.79 -25.67 28.80
N LEU A 120 -13.15 -24.48 28.74
CA LEU A 120 -13.35 -23.44 29.76
C LEU A 120 -14.78 -22.91 29.84
N ALA A 121 -15.51 -22.90 28.72
CA ALA A 121 -16.92 -22.53 28.73
C ALA A 121 -17.79 -23.49 29.57
N ARG A 122 -17.33 -24.73 29.78
CA ARG A 122 -18.03 -25.77 30.56
C ARG A 122 -17.44 -25.98 31.94
N GLN A 123 -16.12 -25.83 32.05
CA GLN A 123 -15.35 -25.98 33.28
C GLN A 123 -14.43 -24.75 33.44
N PRO A 124 -14.95 -23.64 33.98
CA PRO A 124 -14.18 -22.39 34.10
C PRO A 124 -12.92 -22.53 34.96
N ASP A 125 -12.90 -23.47 35.91
CA ASP A 125 -11.79 -23.73 36.82
C ASP A 125 -10.80 -24.78 36.30
N ASP A 126 -10.91 -25.20 35.03
CA ASP A 126 -10.00 -26.17 34.44
C ASP A 126 -8.60 -25.55 34.21
N THR A 127 -7.64 -25.99 35.02
CA THR A 127 -6.25 -25.52 34.96
C THR A 127 -5.53 -25.99 33.71
N GLY A 128 -5.81 -27.19 33.20
CA GLY A 128 -5.17 -27.74 32.02
C GLY A 128 -5.54 -26.97 30.75
N ALA A 129 -6.82 -26.61 30.60
CA ALA A 129 -7.28 -25.78 29.50
C ALA A 129 -6.76 -24.35 29.62
N THR A 130 -6.74 -23.78 30.83
CA THR A 130 -6.19 -22.43 31.07
C THR A 130 -4.70 -22.35 30.73
N ASP A 131 -3.91 -23.33 31.16
CA ASP A 131 -2.47 -23.38 30.87
C ASP A 131 -2.20 -23.55 29.37
N ALA A 132 -2.95 -24.44 28.69
CA ALA A 132 -2.84 -24.60 27.24
C ALA A 132 -3.18 -23.31 26.47
N LEU A 133 -4.20 -22.55 26.90
CA LEU A 133 -4.52 -21.25 26.29
C LEU A 133 -3.39 -20.23 26.49
N ARG A 134 -2.72 -20.23 27.65
CA ARG A 134 -1.55 -19.37 27.89
C ARG A 134 -0.41 -19.71 26.94
N GLU A 135 -0.18 -20.99 26.67
CA GLU A 135 0.85 -21.46 25.72
C GLU A 135 0.49 -21.13 24.27
N LEU A 136 -0.79 -21.21 23.89
CA LEU A 136 -1.25 -20.90 22.53
C LEU A 136 -1.36 -19.39 22.27
N PHE A 137 -1.42 -18.55 23.31
CA PHE A 137 -1.64 -17.12 23.17
C PHE A 137 -0.60 -16.40 22.28
N PRO A 138 0.73 -16.63 22.43
CA PRO A 138 1.73 -15.99 21.57
C PRO A 138 1.59 -16.41 20.10
N PHE A 139 1.23 -17.68 19.84
CA PHE A 139 1.00 -18.16 18.49
C PHE A 139 -0.24 -17.51 17.86
N ALA A 140 -1.32 -17.44 18.62
CA ALA A 140 -2.57 -16.81 18.18
C ALA A 140 -2.38 -15.30 17.93
N THR A 141 -1.57 -14.63 18.76
CA THR A 141 -1.17 -13.24 18.54
C THR A 141 -0.42 -13.08 17.22
N GLY A 142 0.63 -13.87 16.97
CA GLY A 142 1.38 -13.81 15.72
C GLY A 142 0.51 -14.08 14.50
N SER A 143 -0.39 -15.07 14.60
CA SER A 143 -1.36 -15.37 13.54
C SER A 143 -2.28 -14.17 13.25
N ALA A 144 -2.80 -13.51 14.28
CA ALA A 144 -3.61 -12.29 14.09
C ALA A 144 -2.79 -11.18 13.41
N GLU A 145 -1.53 -10.98 13.81
CA GLU A 145 -0.66 -9.99 13.19
C GLU A 145 -0.40 -10.28 11.72
N ASP A 146 -0.20 -11.55 11.37
CA ASP A 146 0.02 -11.99 9.99
C ASP A 146 -1.23 -11.71 9.14
N GLN A 147 -2.43 -12.02 9.64
CA GLN A 147 -3.68 -11.73 8.94
C GLN A 147 -3.92 -10.21 8.74
N ILE A 148 -3.59 -9.41 9.76
CA ILE A 148 -3.64 -7.93 9.64
C ILE A 148 -2.67 -7.44 8.55
N ASN A 149 -1.51 -8.08 8.41
CA ASN A 149 -0.49 -7.68 7.42
C ASN A 149 -0.82 -8.18 6.02
N SER A 150 -1.46 -9.35 5.89
CA SER A 150 -1.90 -9.92 4.62
C SER A 150 -3.15 -9.22 4.05
N GLY A 151 -3.90 -8.51 4.89
CA GLY A 151 -5.13 -7.83 4.51
C GLY A 151 -6.39 -8.67 4.73
N ASP A 152 -6.26 -9.86 5.31
CA ASP A 152 -7.39 -10.69 5.73
C ASP A 152 -7.93 -10.19 7.07
N PHE A 153 -8.66 -9.07 7.00
CA PHE A 153 -9.15 -8.37 8.19
C PHE A 153 -10.29 -9.10 8.90
N ASP A 154 -10.99 -10.01 8.21
CA ASP A 154 -12.07 -10.81 8.78
C ASP A 154 -11.50 -11.92 9.67
N GLU A 155 -10.48 -12.64 9.16
CA GLU A 155 -9.81 -13.67 9.93
C GLU A 155 -9.02 -13.08 11.11
N ALA A 156 -8.40 -11.91 10.94
CA ALA A 156 -7.77 -11.18 12.03
C ALA A 156 -8.77 -10.86 13.16
N ASP A 157 -9.96 -10.36 12.84
CA ASP A 157 -11.02 -10.02 13.81
C ASP A 157 -11.50 -11.26 14.58
N ARG A 158 -11.67 -12.37 13.86
CA ARG A 158 -12.02 -13.67 14.45
C ARG A 158 -10.98 -14.12 15.46
N ILE A 159 -9.69 -14.14 15.09
CA ILE A 159 -8.61 -14.55 16.00
C ILE A 159 -8.54 -13.60 17.20
N MET A 160 -8.71 -12.29 17.00
CA MET A 160 -8.75 -11.31 18.08
C MET A 160 -9.93 -11.53 19.04
N THR A 161 -11.08 -11.98 18.53
CA THR A 161 -12.22 -12.38 19.35
C THR A 161 -11.91 -13.62 20.19
N LEU A 162 -11.21 -14.61 19.62
CA LEU A 162 -10.76 -15.80 20.38
C LEU A 162 -9.75 -15.43 21.47
N LEU A 163 -8.76 -14.58 21.13
CA LEU A 163 -7.79 -14.05 22.09
C LEU A 163 -8.48 -13.28 23.23
N ALA A 164 -9.51 -12.47 22.92
CA ALA A 164 -10.29 -11.75 23.92
C ALA A 164 -11.11 -12.66 24.83
N LYS A 165 -11.55 -13.83 24.34
CA LYS A 165 -12.20 -14.84 25.20
C LYS A 165 -11.20 -15.54 26.12
N ALA A 166 -9.96 -15.74 25.67
CA ALA A 166 -8.92 -16.37 26.46
C ALA A 166 -8.39 -15.43 27.57
N ASP A 167 -8.09 -14.18 27.22
CA ASP A 167 -7.66 -13.15 28.16
C ASP A 167 -8.12 -11.76 27.69
N PRO A 168 -9.28 -11.26 28.19
CA PRO A 168 -9.79 -9.95 27.84
C PRO A 168 -8.89 -8.79 28.28
N SER A 169 -8.06 -9.01 29.32
CA SER A 169 -7.25 -7.99 29.96
C SER A 169 -5.87 -7.80 29.32
N ASN A 170 -5.53 -8.63 28.32
CA ASN A 170 -4.23 -8.61 27.68
C ASN A 170 -3.99 -7.32 26.88
N TYR A 171 -2.91 -6.60 27.20
CA TYR A 171 -2.54 -5.36 26.52
C TYR A 171 -2.28 -5.55 25.00
N THR A 172 -1.84 -6.74 24.58
CA THR A 172 -1.57 -7.06 23.18
C THR A 172 -2.80 -6.88 22.30
N LEU A 173 -4.00 -7.16 22.82
CA LEU A 173 -5.25 -6.95 22.10
C LEU A 173 -5.47 -5.46 21.74
N THR A 174 -5.05 -4.54 22.61
CA THR A 174 -5.13 -3.11 22.33
C THR A 174 -4.22 -2.71 21.17
N ILE A 175 -3.00 -3.26 21.14
CA ILE A 175 -2.06 -3.04 20.03
C ILE A 175 -2.64 -3.58 18.72
N LEU A 176 -3.16 -4.82 18.74
CA LEU A 176 -3.74 -5.47 17.56
C LEU A 176 -4.95 -4.70 17.03
N ARG A 177 -5.85 -4.23 17.90
CA ARG A 177 -7.01 -3.38 17.51
C ARG A 177 -6.56 -2.11 16.79
N SER A 178 -5.62 -1.38 17.40
CA SER A 178 -5.05 -0.17 16.79
C SER A 178 -4.42 -0.46 15.42
N LYS A 179 -3.68 -1.57 15.30
CA LYS A 179 -3.06 -2.01 14.04
C LYS A 179 -4.12 -2.34 12.99
N LEU A 180 -5.13 -3.15 13.33
CA LEU A 180 -6.24 -3.53 12.45
C LEU A 180 -7.00 -2.30 11.93
N ASP A 181 -7.37 -1.38 12.81
CA ASP A 181 -8.09 -0.15 12.45
C ASP A 181 -7.26 0.77 11.54
N SER A 182 -5.94 0.81 11.74
CA SER A 182 -5.03 1.56 10.87
C SER A 182 -4.96 0.94 9.48
N LYS A 183 -4.92 -0.40 9.39
CA LYS A 183 -4.83 -1.14 8.13
C LYS A 183 -6.15 -1.13 7.36
N ARG A 184 -7.29 -1.28 8.02
CA ARG A 184 -8.63 -1.16 7.41
C ARG A 184 -8.82 0.21 6.75
N ARG A 185 -8.51 1.31 7.48
CA ARG A 185 -8.58 2.67 6.92
C ARG A 185 -7.62 2.90 5.75
N GLN A 186 -6.46 2.26 5.74
CA GLN A 186 -5.55 2.33 4.62
C GLN A 186 -6.13 1.63 3.38
N ALA A 187 -6.65 0.42 3.55
CA ALA A 187 -7.25 -0.36 2.46
C ALA A 187 -8.50 0.34 1.88
N GLU A 188 -9.36 0.88 2.73
CA GLU A 188 -10.55 1.63 2.31
C GLU A 188 -10.19 2.86 1.46
N ARG A 189 -9.16 3.63 1.87
CA ARG A 189 -8.67 4.76 1.08
C ARG A 189 -8.11 4.34 -0.27
N GLU A 190 -7.43 3.20 -0.34
CA GLU A 190 -6.90 2.67 -1.59
C GLU A 190 -8.02 2.23 -2.54
N LEU A 191 -9.04 1.54 -2.02
CA LEU A 191 -10.21 1.15 -2.79
C LEU A 191 -10.96 2.38 -3.32
N ALA A 192 -11.23 3.37 -2.47
CA ALA A 192 -11.89 4.60 -2.88
C ALA A 192 -11.09 5.37 -3.96
N GLN A 193 -9.76 5.39 -3.87
CA GLN A 193 -8.90 5.99 -4.91
C GLN A 193 -8.99 5.22 -6.23
N LYS A 194 -9.02 3.89 -6.20
CA LYS A 194 -9.19 3.05 -7.41
C LYS A 194 -10.54 3.30 -8.06
N GLU A 195 -11.62 3.31 -7.28
CA GLU A 195 -12.97 3.61 -7.78
C GLU A 195 -13.06 5.01 -8.41
N GLN A 196 -12.45 6.03 -7.80
CA GLN A 196 -12.38 7.37 -8.38
C GLN A 196 -11.58 7.42 -9.68
N GLN A 197 -10.47 6.66 -9.77
CA GLN A 197 -9.67 6.55 -10.99
C GLN A 197 -10.43 5.84 -12.11
N GLU A 198 -11.12 4.75 -11.81
CA GLU A 198 -11.96 4.02 -12.75
C GLU A 198 -13.14 4.87 -13.25
N ALA A 199 -13.80 5.60 -12.34
CA ALA A 199 -14.86 6.54 -12.70
C ALA A 199 -14.35 7.70 -13.57
N ALA A 200 -13.17 8.26 -13.26
CA ALA A 200 -12.55 9.30 -14.07
C ALA A 200 -12.12 8.78 -15.46
N ALA A 201 -11.59 7.56 -15.53
CA ALA A 201 -11.23 6.90 -16.78
C ALA A 201 -12.47 6.61 -17.63
N ALA A 202 -13.56 6.11 -17.02
CA ALA A 202 -14.83 5.88 -17.70
C ALA A 202 -15.44 7.19 -18.22
N ALA A 203 -15.41 8.26 -17.43
CA ALA A 203 -15.88 9.58 -17.86
C ALA A 203 -15.05 10.16 -19.02
N ALA A 204 -13.72 10.00 -18.98
CA ALA A 204 -12.83 10.42 -20.06
C ALA A 204 -13.09 9.62 -21.36
N ALA A 205 -13.28 8.29 -21.25
CA ALA A 205 -13.61 7.43 -22.38
C ALA A 205 -14.97 7.80 -23.00
N ALA A 206 -15.99 8.06 -22.18
CA ALA A 206 -17.30 8.51 -22.65
C ALA A 206 -17.22 9.86 -23.40
N ARG A 207 -16.45 10.82 -22.89
CA ARG A 207 -16.19 12.10 -23.57
C ARG A 207 -15.50 11.92 -24.93
N ALA A 208 -14.53 11.00 -25.02
CA ALA A 208 -13.83 10.71 -26.27
C ALA A 208 -14.75 10.06 -27.32
N GLN A 209 -15.68 9.20 -26.91
CA GLN A 209 -16.66 8.57 -27.82
C GLN A 209 -17.79 9.52 -28.24
N ALA A 210 -18.16 10.48 -27.38
CA ALA A 210 -19.23 11.44 -27.65
C ALA A 210 -18.81 12.63 -28.51
N ALA A 211 -17.51 12.81 -28.79
CA ALA A 211 -17.03 13.86 -29.68
C ALA A 211 -17.38 13.51 -31.14
N PRO A 212 -18.35 14.20 -31.80
CA PRO A 212 -18.58 14.04 -33.21
C PRO A 212 -17.48 14.77 -33.99
N ALA A 213 -17.34 14.43 -35.27
CA ALA A 213 -16.44 15.02 -36.25
C ALA A 213 -16.69 16.53 -36.51
N ALA A 214 -16.54 17.40 -35.51
CA ALA A 214 -16.48 18.85 -35.64
C ALA A 214 -15.06 19.34 -36.00
N ALA A 215 -14.25 18.49 -36.62
CA ALA A 215 -12.99 18.87 -37.26
C ALA A 215 -13.19 19.41 -38.69
N GLY A 216 -14.43 19.73 -39.07
CA GLY A 216 -14.75 20.46 -40.29
C GLY A 216 -15.45 21.78 -39.94
N THR A 217 -14.78 22.90 -40.24
CA THR A 217 -15.29 24.29 -40.22
C THR A 217 -15.07 25.08 -38.91
N THR A 218 -13.83 25.57 -38.72
CA THR A 218 -13.50 26.99 -38.48
C THR A 218 -11.99 27.18 -38.53
N ALA A 219 -11.46 27.26 -39.74
CA ALA A 219 -10.20 27.94 -40.01
C ALA A 219 -10.56 29.21 -40.80
N ALA A 220 -10.67 30.35 -40.11
CA ALA A 220 -10.46 31.70 -40.65
C ALA A 220 -10.63 32.76 -39.55
N ALA A 221 -9.62 33.63 -39.45
CA ALA A 221 -9.47 34.84 -38.62
C ALA A 221 -9.27 34.59 -37.11
N ASP A 222 -8.18 35.00 -36.46
CA ASP A 222 -7.48 36.27 -36.65
C ASP A 222 -5.98 36.13 -36.34
N GLU A 223 -5.17 36.51 -37.32
CA GLU A 223 -3.75 36.74 -37.20
C GLU A 223 -3.56 38.24 -37.02
N THR A 224 -3.30 38.69 -35.80
CA THR A 224 -2.58 39.94 -35.56
C THR A 224 -1.89 39.88 -34.21
N ALA A 225 -0.65 39.43 -34.22
CA ALA A 225 0.34 39.98 -33.31
C ALA A 225 0.65 41.43 -33.74
N PRO A 226 0.88 42.33 -32.79
CA PRO A 226 2.09 43.12 -32.89
C PRO A 226 2.93 43.06 -31.61
N ALA A 227 4.23 43.11 -31.86
CA ALA A 227 5.30 43.09 -30.91
C ALA A 227 5.41 44.38 -30.08
N ALA A 228 6.06 44.21 -28.93
CA ALA A 228 6.95 45.14 -28.24
C ALA A 228 6.38 46.44 -27.62
N SER A 229 6.48 46.53 -26.28
CA SER A 229 7.01 47.73 -25.64
C SER A 229 7.77 47.37 -24.37
N THR A 230 9.09 47.38 -24.50
CA THR A 230 10.05 47.76 -23.47
C THR A 230 9.64 49.09 -22.83
N ALA A 231 9.76 49.21 -21.50
CA ALA A 231 10.34 50.37 -20.80
C ALA A 231 10.02 50.31 -19.29
N ALA A 232 11.03 49.97 -18.49
CA ALA A 232 11.18 50.55 -17.17
C ALA A 232 11.58 52.03 -17.31
N PRO A 233 11.16 52.90 -16.38
CA PRO A 233 12.19 53.69 -15.71
C PRO A 233 12.03 53.69 -14.20
N ALA A 234 13.18 53.75 -13.56
CA ALA A 234 13.38 53.91 -12.13
C ALA A 234 12.86 55.25 -11.61
N THR A 235 12.37 55.26 -10.37
CA THR A 235 12.47 56.41 -9.48
C THR A 235 12.87 55.94 -8.08
N THR A 236 14.13 56.17 -7.75
CA THR A 236 14.60 56.33 -6.36
C THR A 236 14.13 57.69 -5.86
N PRO A 237 13.74 57.81 -4.58
CA PRO A 237 14.47 58.78 -3.75
C PRO A 237 14.79 58.24 -2.35
N ALA A 238 15.97 58.62 -1.87
CA ALA A 238 16.37 58.70 -0.46
C ALA A 238 16.84 60.15 -0.23
N PRO A 239 17.19 60.63 0.99
CA PRO A 239 16.84 60.24 2.38
C PRO A 239 16.32 61.45 3.21
N VAL A 240 15.89 61.29 4.47
CA VAL A 240 16.21 62.17 5.62
C VAL A 240 15.73 61.55 6.94
N ALA A 241 16.49 61.79 7.99
CA ALA A 241 16.39 61.19 9.32
C ALA A 241 15.66 62.06 10.35
N SER A 242 15.23 61.40 11.43
CA SER A 242 15.13 61.86 12.83
C SER A 242 14.10 62.93 13.22
N THR A 243 13.18 62.58 14.13
CA THR A 243 13.08 63.19 15.48
C THR A 243 12.12 62.42 16.39
N THR A 244 12.45 62.42 17.69
CA THR A 244 11.90 61.65 18.82
C THR A 244 10.91 62.52 19.68
N PRO A 245 10.41 62.12 20.88
CA PRO A 245 8.98 62.06 21.33
C PRO A 245 8.64 63.18 22.39
N PRO A 246 7.72 63.11 23.41
CA PRO A 246 6.61 62.20 23.84
C PRO A 246 5.33 63.03 24.32
N PRO A 247 4.44 62.64 25.30
CA PRO A 247 3.98 61.35 25.86
C PRO A 247 2.42 61.20 25.94
N ALA A 248 1.90 59.97 26.10
CA ALA A 248 0.79 59.68 27.03
C ALA A 248 0.54 58.16 27.21
N ALA A 249 0.95 57.68 28.38
CA ALA A 249 0.31 56.69 29.27
C ALA A 249 -0.04 55.26 28.76
N THR A 250 0.78 54.35 29.31
CA THR A 250 0.79 52.89 29.45
C THR A 250 -0.39 52.28 30.22
N PRO A 251 -0.73 50.99 29.96
CA PRO A 251 -1.06 50.00 30.99
C PRO A 251 0.17 49.17 31.43
N PRO A 252 0.16 48.59 32.65
CA PRO A 252 1.28 47.90 33.32
C PRO A 252 1.54 46.45 32.85
N PRO A 253 2.67 45.81 33.27
CA PRO A 253 3.44 44.86 32.45
C PRO A 253 3.24 43.38 32.78
N ALA A 254 3.47 42.53 31.77
CA ALA A 254 3.83 41.12 31.88
C ALA A 254 5.20 40.91 31.18
N PRO A 255 6.01 39.93 31.60
CA PRO A 255 7.46 40.05 31.80
C PRO A 255 8.29 40.28 30.53
N ALA A 256 9.39 41.02 30.70
CA ALA A 256 10.27 41.51 29.64
C ALA A 256 10.88 40.40 28.76
N PRO A 257 11.05 40.65 27.45
CA PRO A 257 11.90 39.84 26.59
C PRO A 257 13.37 40.06 26.96
N GLU A 258 13.99 39.01 27.50
CA GLU A 258 15.45 38.92 27.66
C GLU A 258 16.15 38.79 26.29
N PRO A 259 17.43 39.20 26.17
CA PRO A 259 17.98 39.85 25.00
C PRO A 259 17.97 38.95 23.77
N VAL A 260 17.55 39.52 22.64
CA VAL A 260 17.66 38.93 21.30
C VAL A 260 19.13 38.78 20.91
N GLY A 261 19.77 37.75 21.46
CA GLY A 261 20.92 37.11 20.86
C GLY A 261 20.46 36.50 19.54
N GLU A 262 20.92 37.12 18.45
CA GLU A 262 20.92 36.67 17.06
C GLU A 262 20.25 35.30 16.80
N THR A 263 19.00 35.32 16.31
CA THR A 263 18.35 34.13 15.76
C THR A 263 19.05 33.77 14.46
N ARG A 264 19.97 32.80 14.51
CA ARG A 264 20.60 32.24 13.32
C ARG A 264 19.88 30.96 12.92
N ASP A 265 19.37 30.95 11.69
CA ASP A 265 18.79 29.75 11.11
C ASP A 265 19.85 28.64 10.96
N ALA A 266 19.41 27.39 11.16
CA ALA A 266 20.27 26.22 11.11
C ALA A 266 20.98 26.14 9.74
N ARG A 267 22.31 26.23 9.78
CA ARG A 267 23.14 26.24 8.57
C ARG A 267 23.68 24.84 8.30
N VAL A 268 23.63 24.44 7.03
CA VAL A 268 24.18 23.17 6.56
C VAL A 268 25.71 23.28 6.56
N VAL A 269 26.37 22.50 7.41
CA VAL A 269 27.84 22.47 7.51
C VAL A 269 28.47 21.52 6.51
N THR A 270 27.82 20.37 6.25
CA THR A 270 28.29 19.39 5.27
C THR A 270 27.13 18.96 4.38
N PRO A 271 27.19 19.20 3.05
CA PRO A 271 26.17 18.72 2.15
C PRO A 271 26.17 17.18 2.16
N PRO A 272 24.99 16.54 2.26
CA PRO A 272 24.88 15.09 2.20
C PRO A 272 25.34 14.69 0.81
N ARG A 273 26.32 13.77 0.74
CA ARG A 273 26.74 13.17 -0.53
C ARG A 273 26.02 11.83 -0.66
N PRO A 274 24.79 11.80 -1.21
CA PRO A 274 24.10 10.54 -1.36
C PRO A 274 24.83 9.67 -2.37
N SER A 275 24.97 8.38 -2.02
CA SER A 275 25.45 7.39 -2.97
C SER A 275 24.39 7.15 -4.04
N TYR A 276 24.79 6.97 -5.31
CA TYR A 276 23.84 6.72 -6.39
C TYR A 276 23.46 5.23 -6.43
N PRO A 277 22.16 4.88 -6.41
CA PRO A 277 21.74 3.48 -6.52
C PRO A 277 22.21 2.85 -7.85
N PRO A 278 22.81 1.65 -7.85
CA PRO A 278 23.33 1.02 -9.08
C PRO A 278 22.23 0.67 -10.10
N ASN A 279 20.98 0.48 -9.66
CA ASN A 279 19.81 0.36 -10.52
C ASN A 279 19.48 1.69 -11.22
N ALA A 280 19.56 2.83 -10.52
CA ALA A 280 19.28 4.14 -11.10
C ALA A 280 20.37 4.57 -12.09
N VAL A 281 21.65 4.24 -11.81
CA VAL A 281 22.76 4.44 -12.77
C VAL A 281 22.55 3.64 -14.05
N ARG A 282 22.26 2.34 -13.94
CA ARG A 282 22.02 1.46 -15.11
C ARG A 282 20.87 1.94 -15.98
N ASN A 283 19.85 2.50 -15.37
CA ASN A 283 18.66 3.00 -16.05
C ASN A 283 18.76 4.49 -16.43
N ARG A 284 19.89 5.16 -16.13
CA ARG A 284 20.10 6.60 -16.32
C ARG A 284 18.96 7.46 -15.74
N GLN A 285 18.39 7.03 -14.62
CA GLN A 285 17.25 7.69 -14.00
C GLN A 285 17.76 8.79 -13.09
N ASN A 286 17.23 10.01 -13.24
CA ASN A 286 17.42 11.11 -12.29
C ASN A 286 16.19 11.26 -11.40
N GLY A 287 16.35 11.94 -10.27
CA GLY A 287 15.24 12.10 -9.33
C GLY A 287 15.50 13.08 -8.21
N TRP A 288 14.54 13.16 -7.31
CA TRP A 288 14.64 13.94 -6.08
C TRP A 288 13.93 13.25 -4.93
N VAL A 289 14.41 13.50 -3.71
CA VAL A 289 13.81 13.00 -2.48
C VAL A 289 13.72 14.14 -1.50
N GLU A 290 12.52 14.42 -1.01
CA GLU A 290 12.27 15.33 0.09
C GLU A 290 12.21 14.55 1.40
N VAL A 291 13.11 14.92 2.32
CA VAL A 291 13.29 14.25 3.61
C VAL A 291 13.00 15.25 4.72
N GLU A 292 12.19 14.85 5.70
CA GLU A 292 12.03 15.56 6.96
C GLU A 292 12.85 14.85 8.05
N PHE A 293 13.57 15.63 8.84
CA PHE A 293 14.39 15.10 9.92
C PHE A 293 14.50 16.11 11.07
N THR A 294 14.79 15.60 12.26
CA THR A 294 14.99 16.40 13.47
C THR A 294 16.48 16.48 13.79
N VAL A 295 17.04 17.68 13.82
CA VAL A 295 18.43 17.92 14.27
C VAL A 295 18.41 18.10 15.78
N THR A 296 19.20 17.32 16.50
CA THR A 296 19.33 17.42 17.96
C THR A 296 20.34 18.47 18.37
N GLU A 297 20.37 18.77 19.67
CA GLU A 297 21.25 19.77 20.28
C GLU A 297 22.75 19.52 20.00
N SER A 298 23.12 18.26 19.80
CA SER A 298 24.47 17.80 19.45
C SER A 298 24.81 17.93 17.96
N GLY A 299 23.89 18.41 17.12
CA GLY A 299 24.06 18.47 15.66
C GLY A 299 23.91 17.11 14.94
N SER A 300 23.47 16.08 15.68
CA SER A 300 23.12 14.77 15.12
C SER A 300 21.70 14.77 14.57
N VAL A 301 21.41 13.89 13.60
CA VAL A 301 20.09 13.80 12.99
C VAL A 301 19.33 12.59 13.52
N GLN A 302 18.08 12.80 13.91
CA GLN A 302 17.15 11.77 14.37
C GLN A 302 15.79 11.91 13.64
N ASN A 303 14.94 10.88 13.74
CA ASN A 303 13.60 10.84 13.15
C ASN A 303 13.53 11.16 11.65
N VAL A 304 14.48 10.61 10.87
CA VAL A 304 14.54 10.82 9.43
C VAL A 304 13.39 10.09 8.73
N ARG A 305 12.56 10.83 7.98
CA ARG A 305 11.47 10.27 7.19
C ARG A 305 11.36 10.92 5.81
N VAL A 306 10.99 10.14 4.81
CA VAL A 306 10.73 10.65 3.45
C VAL A 306 9.32 11.20 3.39
N VAL A 307 9.19 12.46 2.97
CA VAL A 307 7.89 13.13 2.77
C VAL A 307 7.40 12.92 1.35
N SER A 308 8.30 13.04 0.37
CA SER A 308 7.98 12.84 -1.05
C SER A 308 9.23 12.41 -1.82
N SER A 309 9.07 11.59 -2.85
CA SER A 309 10.17 11.21 -3.74
C SER A 309 9.69 10.93 -5.15
N GLU A 310 10.54 11.25 -6.12
CA GLU A 310 10.29 11.00 -7.54
C GLU A 310 11.58 10.57 -8.22
N PRO A 311 11.60 9.38 -8.87
CA PRO A 311 10.66 8.26 -8.78
C PRO A 311 10.57 7.65 -7.36
N PRO A 312 9.39 7.16 -6.95
CA PRO A 312 9.17 6.65 -5.59
C PRO A 312 9.98 5.39 -5.32
N ARG A 313 10.50 5.24 -4.10
CA ARG A 313 11.27 4.07 -3.62
C ARG A 313 12.61 3.80 -4.33
N VAL A 314 12.99 4.60 -5.32
CA VAL A 314 14.26 4.41 -6.05
C VAL A 314 15.43 5.03 -5.29
N PHE A 315 15.23 6.24 -4.76
CA PHE A 315 16.27 7.06 -4.13
C PHE A 315 16.13 7.18 -2.61
N ASP A 316 14.99 6.75 -2.05
CA ASP A 316 14.62 6.93 -0.64
C ASP A 316 15.69 6.42 0.34
N ARG A 317 16.17 5.18 0.12
CA ARG A 317 17.16 4.54 1.01
C ARG A 317 18.48 5.29 1.04
N GLU A 318 18.96 5.73 -0.13
CA GLU A 318 20.25 6.43 -0.22
C GLU A 318 20.13 7.85 0.31
N ALA A 319 18.98 8.51 0.11
CA ALA A 319 18.69 9.81 0.70
C ALA A 319 18.69 9.75 2.24
N ILE A 320 18.05 8.73 2.83
CA ILE A 320 18.05 8.53 4.29
C ILE A 320 19.48 8.33 4.81
N ARG A 321 20.27 7.47 4.18
CA ARG A 321 21.68 7.22 4.57
C ARG A 321 22.53 8.48 4.47
N ALA A 322 22.34 9.27 3.41
CA ALA A 322 23.09 10.51 3.20
C ALA A 322 22.78 11.55 4.27
N VAL A 323 21.52 11.66 4.69
CA VAL A 323 21.08 12.56 5.76
C VAL A 323 21.62 12.10 7.12
N GLN A 324 21.65 10.79 7.38
CA GLN A 324 22.23 10.23 8.62
C GLN A 324 23.74 10.49 8.75
N GLN A 325 24.46 10.54 7.62
CA GLN A 325 25.90 10.82 7.60
C GLN A 325 26.23 12.31 7.59
N ALA A 326 25.25 13.17 7.29
CA ALA A 326 25.45 14.62 7.29
C ALA A 326 25.45 15.17 8.73
N LYS A 327 26.32 16.14 8.98
CA LYS A 327 26.36 16.91 10.23
C LYS A 327 25.65 18.24 10.03
N PHE A 328 24.80 18.62 10.97
CA PHE A 328 24.04 19.86 10.94
C PHE A 328 24.36 20.68 12.19
N GLU A 329 24.39 22.00 12.06
CA GLU A 329 24.42 22.88 13.23
C GLU A 329 23.02 22.94 13.83
N ALA A 330 22.92 22.63 15.13
CA ALA A 330 21.66 22.76 15.87
C ALA A 330 21.20 24.22 15.87
N ARG A 331 19.89 24.44 15.89
CA ARG A 331 19.34 25.79 16.04
C ARG A 331 19.68 26.29 17.44
N LEU A 332 20.25 27.48 17.54
CA LEU A 332 20.49 28.14 18.83
C LEU A 332 19.29 29.05 19.13
N GLU A 333 18.59 28.80 20.23
CA GLU A 333 17.57 29.71 20.77
C GLU A 333 18.07 30.20 22.14
N ARG A 334 18.26 31.52 22.29
CA ARG A 334 18.84 32.15 23.50
C ARG A 334 20.18 31.55 23.95
N GLY A 335 21.04 31.17 23.00
CA GLY A 335 22.36 30.57 23.27
C GLY A 335 22.32 29.11 23.71
N GLN A 336 21.14 28.48 23.77
CA GLN A 336 20.97 27.06 24.03
C GLN A 336 20.65 26.33 22.73
N PRO A 337 21.31 25.19 22.45
CA PRO A 337 20.97 24.37 21.29
C PRO A 337 19.59 23.74 21.51
N VAL A 338 18.66 23.94 20.58
CA VAL A 338 17.30 23.40 20.61
C VAL A 338 17.12 22.45 19.44
N SER A 339 16.45 21.32 19.68
CA SER A 339 16.11 20.39 18.61
C SER A 339 15.14 21.03 17.61
N SER A 340 15.50 21.05 16.33
CA SER A 340 14.67 21.65 15.28
C SER A 340 14.34 20.62 14.20
N THR A 341 13.10 20.62 13.76
CA THR A 341 12.65 19.75 12.66
C THR A 341 12.72 20.52 11.35
N LEU A 342 13.46 19.99 10.38
CA LEU A 342 13.70 20.60 9.08
C LEU A 342 13.27 19.67 7.95
N ARG A 343 12.83 20.27 6.84
CA ARG A 343 12.60 19.59 5.57
C ARG A 343 13.68 19.99 4.59
N ARG A 344 14.22 19.01 3.86
CA ARG A 344 15.15 19.28 2.77
C ARG A 344 14.93 18.34 1.60
N ARG A 345 14.97 18.93 0.41
CA ARG A 345 15.01 18.21 -0.87
C ARG A 345 16.46 17.91 -1.27
N ILE A 346 16.72 16.66 -1.62
CA ILE A 346 17.98 16.16 -2.14
C ILE A 346 17.76 15.78 -3.61
N GLU A 347 18.57 16.35 -4.51
CA GLU A 347 18.51 16.04 -5.93
C GLU A 347 19.55 14.99 -6.31
N PHE A 348 19.15 14.06 -7.17
CA PHE A 348 19.99 13.00 -7.73
C PHE A 348 20.12 13.23 -9.23
N LYS A 349 21.28 13.72 -9.64
CA LYS A 349 21.63 13.95 -11.05
C LYS A 349 22.86 13.12 -11.40
N LEU A 350 22.78 12.33 -12.46
CA LEU A 350 23.96 11.75 -13.11
C LEU A 350 24.71 12.89 -13.81
N GLY A 351 26.02 12.99 -13.57
CA GLY A 351 26.87 13.94 -14.28
C GLY A 351 26.78 13.71 -15.79
N SER A 352 26.52 14.78 -16.53
CA SER A 352 26.50 14.84 -17.99
C SER A 352 27.88 14.59 -18.59
#